data_AF-A0A7R9X150-F1
#
_entry.id   AF-A0A7R9X150-F1
#
_cell.length_a   1.000
_cell.length_b   1.000
_cell.length_c   1.000
_cell.angle_alpha   90.00
_cell.angle_beta   90.00
_cell.angle_gamma   90.00
#
_symmetry.space_group_name_H-M   'P 1'
#
loop_
_entity.id
_entity.type
_entity.pdbx_description
1 polymer ?
#
loop_
_entity_poly.entity_id
_entity_poly.type
_entity_poly.pdbx_seq_one_letter_code
_entity_poly.pdbx_strand_id
1 'polypeptide(L)'
;TRTDPECRLCRWAYAKQYGLGWNHAQQIVTEPSLSRRLCSSDTNGLVSEPFDEQWFMINNDKGVRSAIMKPGKDDEMNCMEASVKGSITTPTFQVERTITHHDGVLDFKISSTSVLDAEYESGDLVLRLRFSTMHNPDGAYFSNIHTMLDNQPNYGALMTSGMIQDERSKVTVMTNWETSIVSQKEGTIQVVLRSGKDADNAHVEEFTIRVITEDRNVLHDKMTEATISSFAKLMMMDFVGPLETYYVAEAE
;
A
#
# COMPACT_ATOMS: atom_id res chain seq x y z
N THR A 1 -21.49 8.21 2.45
CA THR A 1 -20.85 9.34 3.16
C THR A 1 -21.90 10.36 3.59
N ARG A 2 -22.56 10.16 4.74
CA ARG A 2 -23.59 11.10 5.24
C ARG A 2 -23.18 11.64 6.61
N THR A 3 -22.33 12.66 6.61
CA THR A 3 -22.26 13.58 7.75
C THR A 3 -23.39 14.60 7.61
N ASP A 4 -23.88 15.11 8.73
CA ASP A 4 -24.85 16.20 8.72
C ASP A 4 -24.27 17.40 7.94
N PRO A 5 -24.94 17.87 6.86
CA PRO A 5 -24.44 18.96 6.02
C PRO A 5 -24.30 20.29 6.77
N GLU A 6 -24.89 20.43 7.95
CA GLU A 6 -24.81 21.65 8.76
C GLU A 6 -23.78 21.53 9.90
N CYS A 7 -23.38 20.32 10.28
CA CYS A 7 -22.43 20.11 11.36
C CYS A 7 -20.96 20.25 10.90
N ARG A 8 -20.42 21.47 11.01
CA ARG A 8 -19.00 21.78 10.73
C ARG A 8 -18.03 20.80 11.44
N LEU A 9 -18.24 20.58 12.74
CA LEU A 9 -17.37 19.70 13.53
C LEU A 9 -17.45 18.24 13.08
N CYS A 10 -18.63 17.78 12.66
CA CYS A 10 -18.83 16.42 12.16
C CYS A 10 -18.10 16.21 10.83
N ARG A 11 -18.17 17.19 9.90
CA ARG A 11 -17.43 17.12 8.64
C ARG A 11 -15.92 17.15 8.84
N TRP A 12 -15.43 17.99 9.75
CA TRP A 12 -14.01 18.04 10.08
C TRP A 12 -13.53 16.74 10.75
N ALA A 13 -14.29 16.22 11.71
CA ALA A 13 -14.00 14.94 12.36
C ALA A 13 -13.99 13.79 11.34
N TYR A 14 -14.94 13.78 10.41
CA TYR A 14 -14.99 12.83 9.30
C TYR A 14 -13.75 12.94 8.41
N ALA A 15 -13.36 14.15 7.99
CA ALA A 15 -12.15 14.34 7.21
C ALA A 15 -10.90 13.82 7.95
N LYS A 16 -10.79 14.08 9.26
CA LYS A 16 -9.70 13.56 10.10
C LYS A 16 -9.74 12.04 10.25
N GLN A 17 -10.92 11.46 10.45
CA GLN A 17 -11.12 10.02 10.63
C GLN A 17 -10.70 9.23 9.39
N TYR A 18 -10.94 9.77 8.20
CA TYR A 18 -10.66 9.11 6.92
C TYR A 18 -9.44 9.69 6.19
N GLY A 19 -8.63 10.53 6.83
CA GLY A 19 -7.46 11.15 6.19
C GLY A 19 -7.78 11.94 4.91
N LEU A 20 -8.96 12.58 4.85
CA LEU A 20 -9.40 13.41 3.73
C LEU A 20 -8.96 14.87 3.93
N GLY A 21 -8.83 15.60 2.83
CA GLY A 21 -8.51 17.01 2.83
C GLY A 21 -9.65 17.87 3.37
N TRP A 22 -9.28 19.05 3.89
CA TRP A 22 -10.20 20.01 4.49
C TRP A 22 -9.96 21.42 3.96
N ASN A 23 -10.98 22.00 3.33
CA ASN A 23 -10.93 23.40 2.93
C ASN A 23 -11.33 24.29 4.10
N HIS A 24 -10.35 24.97 4.70
CA HIS A 24 -10.57 25.88 5.82
C HIS A 24 -11.40 27.13 5.47
N ALA A 25 -11.40 27.59 4.22
CA ALA A 25 -12.21 28.76 3.83
C ALA A 25 -13.68 28.38 3.65
N GLN A 26 -13.95 27.27 2.96
CA GLN A 26 -15.30 26.82 2.63
C GLN A 26 -15.92 25.90 3.71
N GLN A 27 -15.11 25.42 4.67
CA GLN A 27 -15.52 24.49 5.73
C GLN A 27 -16.14 23.19 5.19
N ILE A 28 -15.53 22.66 4.11
CA ILE A 28 -15.96 21.43 3.44
C ILE A 28 -14.83 20.42 3.36
N VAL A 29 -15.21 19.14 3.31
CA VAL A 29 -14.31 18.03 2.95
C VAL A 29 -14.00 18.16 1.45
N THR A 30 -12.74 18.01 1.08
CA THR A 30 -12.33 18.02 -0.33
C THR A 30 -12.29 16.61 -0.88
N GLU A 31 -12.48 16.48 -2.19
CA GLU A 31 -12.22 15.23 -2.88
C GLU A 31 -10.76 14.79 -2.66
N PRO A 32 -10.53 13.47 -2.47
CA PRO A 32 -9.18 12.93 -2.36
C PRO A 32 -8.29 13.33 -3.53
N SER A 33 -7.07 13.72 -3.22
CA SER A 33 -6.04 14.06 -4.22
C SER A 33 -5.55 12.84 -5.00
N LEU A 34 -5.55 11.67 -4.37
CA LEU A 34 -5.41 10.36 -5.00
C LEU A 34 -6.77 9.67 -5.04
N SER A 35 -7.07 8.99 -6.14
CA SER A 35 -8.22 8.09 -6.19
C SER A 35 -8.15 7.13 -4.99
N ARG A 36 -9.31 6.75 -4.46
CA ARG A 36 -9.42 5.71 -3.43
C ARG A 36 -10.33 4.58 -3.91
N ARG A 37 -10.50 4.48 -5.22
CA ARG A 37 -11.25 3.37 -5.82
C ARG A 37 -10.25 2.27 -6.14
N LEU A 38 -10.66 1.04 -5.89
CA LEU A 38 -9.96 -0.12 -6.38
C LEU A 38 -10.47 -0.40 -7.80
N CYS A 39 -9.59 -0.22 -8.78
CA CYS A 39 -9.85 -0.62 -10.16
C CYS A 39 -8.83 -1.66 -10.59
N SER A 40 -9.27 -2.75 -11.20
CA SER A 40 -8.39 -3.76 -11.80
C SER A 40 -8.64 -3.92 -13.30
N SER A 41 -7.59 -4.27 -14.03
CA SER A 41 -7.70 -4.69 -15.43
C SER A 41 -8.37 -6.07 -15.51
N ASP A 42 -9.36 -6.20 -16.38
CA ASP A 42 -10.05 -7.48 -16.61
C ASP A 42 -9.15 -8.52 -17.30
N THR A 43 -8.08 -8.09 -17.98
CA THR A 43 -7.21 -9.00 -18.74
C THR A 43 -6.24 -9.77 -17.85
N ASN A 44 -5.72 -9.11 -16.80
CA ASN A 44 -4.63 -9.65 -15.99
C ASN A 44 -4.85 -9.47 -14.48
N GLY A 45 -5.96 -8.88 -14.04
CA GLY A 45 -6.30 -8.69 -12.63
C GLY A 45 -5.39 -7.73 -11.88
N LEU A 46 -4.57 -6.93 -12.58
CA LEU A 46 -3.67 -5.95 -11.97
C LEU A 46 -4.42 -4.67 -11.62
N VAL A 47 -4.09 -4.12 -10.46
CA VAL A 47 -4.63 -2.84 -10.00
C VAL A 47 -4.10 -1.70 -10.85
N SER A 48 -4.99 -0.77 -11.17
CA SER A 48 -4.76 0.42 -11.99
C SER A 48 -5.19 1.71 -11.29
N GLU A 49 -6.15 1.62 -10.35
CA GLU A 49 -6.41 2.67 -9.38
C GLU A 49 -6.36 2.09 -7.96
N PRO A 50 -5.73 2.78 -7.00
CA PRO A 50 -5.23 4.16 -7.09
C PRO A 50 -3.78 4.30 -7.59
N PHE A 51 -3.16 3.19 -7.96
CA PHE A 51 -1.82 3.12 -8.54
C PHE A 51 -1.79 2.05 -9.65
N ASP A 52 -0.82 2.14 -10.54
CA ASP A 52 -0.48 1.05 -11.44
C ASP A 52 0.34 0.01 -10.68
N GLU A 53 -0.21 -1.19 -10.53
CA GLU A 53 0.47 -2.34 -9.97
C GLU A 53 1.44 -2.94 -10.98
N GLN A 54 2.70 -3.12 -10.59
CA GLN A 54 3.74 -3.62 -11.49
C GLN A 54 4.54 -4.74 -10.83
N TRP A 55 4.77 -5.81 -11.58
CA TRP A 55 5.56 -6.96 -11.10
C TRP A 55 6.73 -7.25 -12.02
N PHE A 56 7.85 -7.63 -11.45
CA PHE A 56 9.03 -8.08 -12.18
C PHE A 56 10.00 -8.78 -11.23
N MET A 57 10.95 -9.50 -11.81
CA MET A 57 12.07 -10.12 -11.11
C MET A 57 13.37 -9.40 -11.44
N ILE A 58 14.26 -9.29 -10.47
CA ILE A 58 15.64 -8.82 -10.66
C ILE A 58 16.59 -9.95 -10.25
N ASN A 59 17.39 -10.47 -11.18
CA ASN A 59 18.56 -11.25 -10.81
C ASN A 59 19.71 -10.29 -10.50
N ASN A 60 20.02 -10.13 -9.21
CA ASN A 60 21.07 -9.23 -8.75
C ASN A 60 22.49 -9.70 -9.14
N ASP A 61 22.71 -11.02 -9.22
CA ASP A 61 24.02 -11.59 -9.56
C ASP A 61 24.39 -11.35 -11.03
N LYS A 62 23.40 -11.40 -11.90
CA LYS A 62 23.56 -11.18 -13.36
C LYS A 62 23.23 -9.76 -13.80
N GLY A 63 22.62 -8.95 -12.94
CA GLY A 63 22.13 -7.61 -13.29
C GLY A 63 21.00 -7.62 -14.33
N VAL A 64 20.28 -8.75 -14.47
CA VAL A 64 19.22 -8.93 -15.47
C VAL A 64 17.85 -8.75 -14.82
N ARG A 65 16.93 -8.10 -15.53
CA ARG A 65 15.56 -7.85 -15.07
C ARG A 65 14.56 -8.47 -16.04
N SER A 66 13.54 -9.14 -15.51
CA SER A 66 12.46 -9.67 -16.34
C SER A 66 11.55 -8.56 -16.89
N ALA A 67 10.69 -8.91 -17.85
CA ALA A 67 9.70 -7.98 -18.37
C ALA A 67 8.75 -7.51 -17.25
N ILE A 68 8.44 -6.21 -17.24
CA ILE A 68 7.52 -5.63 -16.26
C ILE A 68 6.09 -5.95 -16.67
N MET A 69 5.41 -6.72 -15.84
CA MET A 69 3.97 -6.90 -15.94
C MET A 69 3.27 -5.67 -15.34
N LYS A 70 2.28 -5.13 -16.05
CA LYS A 70 1.53 -3.91 -15.69
C LYS A 70 0.13 -3.94 -16.32
N PRO A 71 -0.84 -3.14 -15.85
CA PRO A 71 -2.13 -2.99 -16.52
C PRO A 71 -1.95 -2.59 -18.00
N GLY A 72 -2.78 -3.15 -18.88
CA GLY A 72 -2.84 -2.71 -20.26
C GLY A 72 -3.45 -1.31 -20.34
N LYS A 73 -2.98 -0.49 -21.29
CA LYS A 73 -3.44 0.89 -21.44
C LYS A 73 -4.88 0.98 -21.96
N ASP A 74 -5.31 -0.04 -22.69
CA ASP A 74 -6.60 -0.11 -23.37
C ASP A 74 -7.48 -1.21 -22.76
N ASP A 75 -7.13 -1.70 -21.56
CA ASP A 75 -7.91 -2.73 -20.88
C ASP A 75 -9.20 -2.14 -20.32
N GLU A 76 -10.29 -2.88 -20.44
CA GLU A 76 -11.51 -2.57 -19.67
C GLU A 76 -11.20 -2.69 -18.17
N MET A 77 -11.70 -1.70 -17.41
CA MET A 77 -11.45 -1.58 -15.99
C MET A 77 -12.71 -1.86 -15.19
N ASN A 78 -12.59 -2.75 -14.23
CA ASN A 78 -13.63 -3.01 -13.25
C ASN A 78 -13.32 -2.23 -11.96
N CYS A 79 -14.19 -1.25 -11.67
CA CYS A 79 -14.01 -0.25 -10.60
C CYS A 79 -15.14 -0.29 -9.58
N MET A 80 -15.53 -1.45 -9.06
CA MET A 80 -16.53 -1.54 -7.96
C MET A 80 -16.26 -2.66 -6.96
N GLU A 81 -15.11 -3.33 -7.05
CA GLU A 81 -14.82 -4.47 -6.20
C GLU A 81 -14.24 -4.02 -4.85
N ALA A 82 -14.85 -4.45 -3.76
CA ALA A 82 -14.25 -4.32 -2.42
C ALA A 82 -13.03 -5.26 -2.25
N SER A 83 -12.92 -6.26 -3.13
CA SER A 83 -11.94 -7.33 -3.07
C SER A 83 -11.64 -7.83 -4.48
N VAL A 84 -10.38 -7.87 -4.87
CA VAL A 84 -9.89 -8.45 -6.14
C VAL A 84 -9.01 -9.66 -5.80
N LYS A 85 -9.44 -10.86 -6.20
CA LYS A 85 -8.64 -12.08 -6.07
C LYS A 85 -8.09 -12.49 -7.43
N GLY A 86 -6.80 -12.80 -7.51
CA GLY A 86 -6.19 -13.18 -8.78
C GLY A 86 -4.86 -13.90 -8.64
N SER A 87 -4.43 -14.50 -9.74
CA SER A 87 -3.09 -15.05 -9.90
C SER A 87 -2.37 -14.29 -11.02
N ILE A 88 -1.20 -13.76 -10.70
CA ILE A 88 -0.31 -13.13 -11.68
C ILE A 88 0.65 -14.20 -12.17
N THR A 89 0.55 -14.58 -13.43
CA THR A 89 1.42 -15.61 -14.02
C THR A 89 2.23 -15.02 -15.16
N THR A 90 3.54 -15.18 -15.10
CA THR A 90 4.50 -14.82 -16.15
C THR A 90 5.36 -16.03 -16.51
N PRO A 91 6.18 -15.99 -17.58
CA PRO A 91 7.17 -17.04 -17.82
C PRO A 91 8.19 -17.21 -16.68
N THR A 92 8.39 -16.18 -15.86
CA THR A 92 9.45 -16.14 -14.84
C THR A 92 8.97 -16.42 -13.41
N PHE A 93 7.70 -16.15 -13.10
CA PHE A 93 7.15 -16.29 -11.75
C PHE A 93 5.62 -16.37 -11.78
N GLN A 94 5.06 -16.87 -10.68
CA GLN A 94 3.63 -16.82 -10.37
C GLN A 94 3.41 -16.25 -8.96
N VAL A 95 2.37 -15.43 -8.79
CA VAL A 95 1.94 -14.89 -7.50
C VAL A 95 0.44 -15.12 -7.35
N GLU A 96 0.03 -15.65 -6.21
CA GLU A 96 -1.38 -15.70 -5.81
C GLU A 96 -1.64 -14.64 -4.75
N ARG A 97 -2.62 -13.78 -5.00
CA ARG A 97 -2.95 -12.70 -4.07
C ARG A 97 -4.43 -12.36 -4.04
N THR A 98 -4.84 -11.80 -2.91
CA THR A 98 -6.12 -11.13 -2.72
C THR A 98 -5.86 -9.69 -2.30
N ILE A 99 -6.53 -8.74 -2.93
CA ILE A 99 -6.45 -7.31 -2.58
C ILE A 99 -7.79 -6.89 -2.02
N THR A 100 -7.81 -6.36 -0.81
CA THR A 100 -9.03 -5.81 -0.19
C THR A 100 -8.91 -4.32 -0.01
N HIS A 101 -9.98 -3.59 -0.31
CA HIS A 101 -10.04 -2.14 -0.20
C HIS A 101 -11.05 -1.70 0.86
N HIS A 102 -10.64 -0.75 1.70
CA HIS A 102 -11.51 -0.07 2.65
C HIS A 102 -11.04 1.37 2.90
N ASP A 103 -11.87 2.35 2.53
CA ASP A 103 -11.75 3.77 2.88
C ASP A 103 -10.34 4.40 2.72
N GLY A 104 -9.64 4.10 1.62
CA GLY A 104 -8.29 4.62 1.35
C GLY A 104 -7.16 3.74 1.86
N VAL A 105 -7.48 2.56 2.38
CA VAL A 105 -6.54 1.49 2.71
C VAL A 105 -6.73 0.33 1.73
N LEU A 106 -5.63 -0.20 1.22
CA LEU A 106 -5.58 -1.40 0.41
C LEU A 106 -4.64 -2.43 1.06
N ASP A 107 -5.14 -3.63 1.29
CA ASP A 107 -4.34 -4.74 1.82
C ASP A 107 -4.14 -5.79 0.72
N PHE A 108 -2.88 -6.10 0.41
CA PHE A 108 -2.48 -7.23 -0.41
C PHE A 108 -2.17 -8.39 0.51
N LYS A 109 -2.94 -9.46 0.40
CA LYS A 109 -2.62 -10.75 1.00
C LYS A 109 -2.03 -11.66 -0.07
N ILE A 110 -0.76 -12.01 0.07
CA ILE A 110 -0.05 -12.88 -0.86
C ILE A 110 -0.02 -14.27 -0.23
N SER A 111 -0.80 -15.18 -0.81
CA SER A 111 -0.95 -16.55 -0.31
C SER A 111 0.14 -17.48 -0.84
N SER A 112 0.71 -17.19 -2.01
CA SER A 112 1.75 -18.03 -2.60
C SER A 112 2.59 -17.24 -3.61
N THR A 113 3.87 -17.59 -3.69
CA THR A 113 4.78 -17.12 -4.75
C THR A 113 5.63 -18.29 -5.25
N SER A 114 5.83 -18.38 -6.56
CA SER A 114 6.72 -19.37 -7.17
C SER A 114 7.57 -18.74 -8.25
N VAL A 115 8.83 -19.17 -8.35
CA VAL A 115 9.74 -18.81 -9.43
C VAL A 115 9.68 -19.93 -10.46
N LEU A 116 9.45 -19.58 -11.72
CA LEU A 116 9.25 -20.53 -12.81
C LEU A 116 10.46 -20.62 -13.75
N ASP A 117 11.36 -19.64 -13.69
CA ASP A 117 12.58 -19.60 -14.50
C ASP A 117 13.81 -19.71 -13.60
N ALA A 118 14.61 -20.75 -13.85
CA ALA A 118 15.84 -21.05 -13.13
C ALA A 118 16.87 -19.90 -13.20
N GLU A 119 16.83 -19.07 -14.25
CA GLU A 119 17.67 -17.87 -14.32
C GLU A 119 17.39 -16.89 -13.17
N TYR A 120 16.21 -16.93 -12.55
CA TYR A 120 15.81 -16.02 -11.49
C TYR A 120 15.57 -16.69 -10.14
N GLU A 121 15.99 -17.94 -9.95
CA GLU A 121 15.83 -18.65 -8.65
C GLU A 121 16.49 -17.91 -7.47
N SER A 122 17.63 -17.26 -7.71
CA SER A 122 18.30 -16.37 -6.74
C SER A 122 17.91 -14.88 -6.90
N GLY A 123 16.88 -14.60 -7.69
CA GLY A 123 16.42 -13.24 -7.97
C GLY A 123 15.44 -12.72 -6.92
N ASP A 124 15.27 -11.40 -6.95
CA ASP A 124 14.30 -10.70 -6.11
C ASP A 124 12.98 -10.55 -6.87
N LEU A 125 11.88 -11.02 -6.28
CA LEU A 125 10.53 -10.74 -6.76
C LEU A 125 10.09 -9.37 -6.21
N VAL A 126 9.75 -8.44 -7.11
CA VAL A 126 9.46 -7.06 -6.73
C VAL A 126 8.05 -6.65 -7.15
N LEU A 127 7.29 -6.15 -6.19
CA LEU A 127 6.07 -5.38 -6.40
C LEU A 127 6.44 -3.90 -6.49
N ARG A 128 5.98 -3.21 -7.52
CA ARG A 128 6.10 -1.76 -7.66
C ARG A 128 4.71 -1.15 -7.77
N LEU A 129 4.45 -0.17 -6.92
CA LEU A 129 3.25 0.65 -6.92
C LEU A 129 3.62 1.99 -7.56
N ARG A 130 2.94 2.36 -8.64
CA ARG A 130 3.17 3.64 -9.33
C ARG A 130 1.94 4.54 -9.24
N PHE A 131 2.09 5.64 -8.52
CA PHE A 131 1.10 6.70 -8.33
C PHE A 131 1.36 7.80 -9.37
N SER A 132 0.58 7.80 -10.45
CA SER A 132 0.80 8.68 -11.61
C SER A 132 0.62 10.17 -11.32
N THR A 133 -0.18 10.50 -10.32
CA THR A 133 -0.49 11.89 -9.92
C THR A 133 0.36 12.38 -8.76
N MET A 134 1.21 11.53 -8.17
CA MET A 134 2.06 11.94 -7.05
C MET A 134 3.34 12.62 -7.55
N HIS A 135 3.58 13.82 -7.03
CA HIS A 135 4.74 14.63 -7.36
C HIS A 135 5.61 14.92 -6.14
N ASN A 136 6.49 13.99 -5.76
CA ASN A 136 7.37 14.12 -4.61
C ASN A 136 8.80 14.55 -5.03
N PRO A 137 9.03 15.84 -5.36
CA PRO A 137 10.36 16.34 -5.71
C PRO A 137 11.34 16.11 -4.55
N ASP A 138 12.60 15.92 -4.89
CA ASP A 138 13.71 15.63 -3.95
C ASP A 138 13.56 14.34 -3.14
N GLY A 139 12.68 13.43 -3.58
CA GLY A 139 12.57 12.11 -2.99
C GLY A 139 12.10 12.17 -1.54
N ALA A 140 11.03 12.92 -1.27
CA ALA A 140 10.32 12.98 0.03
C ALA A 140 9.78 11.59 0.41
N TYR A 141 10.72 10.73 0.79
CA TYR A 141 10.62 9.33 1.09
C TYR A 141 11.12 9.12 2.51
N PHE A 142 10.31 8.47 3.33
CA PHE A 142 10.61 8.23 4.73
C PHE A 142 10.51 6.74 5.00
N SER A 143 11.62 6.11 5.36
CA SER A 143 11.66 4.70 5.73
C SER A 143 11.26 4.50 7.18
N ASN A 144 10.72 3.33 7.49
CA ASN A 144 10.42 2.85 8.84
C ASN A 144 9.52 3.79 9.65
N ILE A 145 8.59 4.49 9.00
CA ILE A 145 7.66 5.41 9.67
C ILE A 145 6.85 4.75 10.81
N HIS A 146 6.68 3.43 10.80
CA HIS A 146 5.98 2.72 11.87
C HIS A 146 6.68 2.88 13.23
N THR A 147 7.99 3.17 13.27
CA THR A 147 8.74 3.40 14.51
C THR A 147 8.40 4.72 15.19
N MET A 148 7.69 5.63 14.51
CA MET A 148 7.25 6.90 15.10
C MET A 148 5.95 6.76 15.91
N LEU A 149 5.39 5.55 16.02
CA LEU A 149 4.21 5.30 16.84
C LEU A 149 4.60 5.28 18.31
N ASP A 150 4.36 6.40 19.01
CA ASP A 150 4.49 6.48 20.46
C ASP A 150 3.64 5.35 21.10
N ASN A 151 4.29 4.49 21.91
CA ASN A 151 3.71 3.41 22.75
C ASN A 151 3.75 1.96 22.23
N GLN A 152 4.67 1.57 21.34
CA GLN A 152 4.72 0.17 20.87
C GLN A 152 6.12 -0.46 21.11
N PRO A 153 6.36 -1.14 22.26
CA PRO A 153 7.71 -1.56 22.63
C PRO A 153 8.32 -2.67 21.77
N ASN A 154 7.54 -3.48 21.03
CA ASN A 154 8.05 -4.77 20.51
C ASN A 154 7.62 -5.18 19.10
N TYR A 155 6.87 -4.37 18.35
CA TYR A 155 6.44 -4.76 17.00
C TYR A 155 7.43 -4.37 15.89
N GLY A 156 8.39 -3.49 16.17
CA GLY A 156 9.28 -2.90 15.16
C GLY A 156 10.35 -3.83 14.57
N ALA A 157 10.54 -5.04 15.10
CA ALA A 157 11.60 -5.93 14.61
C ALA A 157 11.19 -6.80 13.40
N LEU A 158 9.90 -6.91 13.08
CA LEU A 158 9.40 -7.85 12.05
C LEU A 158 8.58 -7.17 10.97
N MET A 159 8.66 -5.84 10.81
CA MET A 159 7.94 -5.13 9.77
C MET A 159 8.82 -4.08 9.09
N THR A 160 8.49 -3.77 7.86
CA THR A 160 9.09 -2.66 7.14
C THR A 160 7.99 -1.69 6.71
N SER A 161 8.29 -0.40 6.74
CA SER A 161 7.39 0.59 6.13
C SER A 161 8.14 1.65 5.36
N GLY A 162 7.44 2.29 4.42
CA GLY A 162 7.94 3.40 3.64
C GLY A 162 6.82 4.37 3.34
N MET A 163 7.08 5.67 3.40
CA MET A 163 6.14 6.72 3.04
C MET A 163 6.69 7.52 1.87
N ILE A 164 5.86 7.87 0.89
CA ILE A 164 6.12 8.99 -0.01
C ILE A 164 5.08 10.08 0.26
N GLN A 165 5.47 11.34 0.11
CA GLN A 165 4.55 12.47 0.21
C GLN A 165 4.82 13.52 -0.85
N ASP A 166 3.76 14.14 -1.35
CA ASP A 166 3.84 15.35 -2.16
C ASP A 166 3.12 16.52 -1.48
N GLU A 167 2.86 17.58 -2.23
CA GLU A 167 2.16 18.75 -1.69
C GLU A 167 0.73 18.48 -1.22
N ARG A 168 0.08 17.42 -1.73
CA ARG A 168 -1.36 17.15 -1.62
C ARG A 168 -1.68 15.80 -0.99
N SER A 169 -0.80 14.83 -1.08
CA SER A 169 -1.05 13.42 -0.80
C SER A 169 0.10 12.79 -0.01
N LYS A 170 -0.24 11.78 0.78
CA LYS A 170 0.72 10.87 1.40
C LYS A 170 0.31 9.44 1.10
N VAL A 171 1.31 8.62 0.81
CA VAL A 171 1.15 7.19 0.63
C VAL A 171 2.11 6.49 1.57
N THR A 172 1.55 5.67 2.45
CA THR A 172 2.31 4.78 3.33
C THR A 172 2.17 3.35 2.84
N VAL A 173 3.26 2.62 2.75
CA VAL A 173 3.30 1.19 2.47
C VAL A 173 3.94 0.47 3.66
N MET A 174 3.36 -0.65 4.08
CA MET A 174 3.82 -1.45 5.21
C MET A 174 3.78 -2.94 4.88
N THR A 175 4.66 -3.71 5.50
CA THR A 175 4.72 -5.18 5.37
C THR A 175 4.67 -5.83 6.75
N ASN A 176 4.09 -7.02 6.87
CA ASN A 176 4.12 -7.82 8.12
C ASN A 176 5.39 -8.69 8.25
N TRP A 177 6.41 -8.43 7.45
CA TRP A 177 7.73 -9.05 7.51
C TRP A 177 8.82 -8.03 7.24
N GLU A 178 10.06 -8.35 7.61
CA GLU A 178 11.23 -7.54 7.29
C GLU A 178 11.60 -7.69 5.81
N THR A 179 11.65 -6.56 5.09
CA THR A 179 12.05 -6.53 3.69
C THR A 179 12.58 -5.16 3.27
N SER A 180 12.90 -5.00 1.98
CA SER A 180 13.23 -3.71 1.40
C SER A 180 11.97 -3.03 0.84
N ILE A 181 11.66 -1.86 1.38
CA ILE A 181 10.73 -0.90 0.77
C ILE A 181 11.55 0.31 0.35
N VAL A 182 11.46 0.73 -0.91
CA VAL A 182 12.24 1.86 -1.44
C VAL A 182 11.46 2.69 -2.45
N SER A 183 11.74 3.99 -2.49
CA SER A 183 11.27 4.90 -3.54
C SER A 183 12.46 5.42 -4.35
N GLN A 184 12.67 4.86 -5.55
CA GLN A 184 13.79 5.23 -6.42
C GLN A 184 13.41 6.30 -7.45
N LYS A 185 12.11 6.46 -7.71
CA LYS A 185 11.57 7.43 -8.66
C LYS A 185 10.36 8.09 -8.05
N GLU A 186 10.13 9.31 -8.49
CA GLU A 186 8.92 10.08 -8.18
C GLU A 186 7.65 9.25 -8.44
N GLY A 187 6.72 9.31 -7.49
CA GLY A 187 5.46 8.57 -7.52
C GLY A 187 5.60 7.05 -7.50
N THR A 188 6.74 6.49 -7.09
CA THR A 188 6.92 5.02 -7.02
C THR A 188 7.36 4.54 -5.65
N ILE A 189 6.76 3.45 -5.20
CA ILE A 189 7.26 2.63 -4.09
C ILE A 189 7.47 1.20 -4.61
N GLN A 190 8.58 0.58 -4.23
CA GLN A 190 8.90 -0.82 -4.52
C GLN A 190 8.97 -1.59 -3.21
N VAL A 191 8.40 -2.79 -3.20
CA VAL A 191 8.43 -3.75 -2.11
C VAL A 191 9.06 -5.03 -2.65
N VAL A 192 10.13 -5.49 -2.01
CA VAL A 192 10.73 -6.79 -2.30
C VAL A 192 9.94 -7.86 -1.55
N LEU A 193 9.42 -8.87 -2.25
CA LEU A 193 8.67 -9.96 -1.61
C LEU A 193 9.59 -11.08 -1.16
N ARG A 194 10.51 -11.46 -2.03
CA ARG A 194 11.47 -12.51 -1.80
C ARG A 194 12.84 -11.99 -2.20
N SER A 195 13.80 -12.13 -1.29
CA SER A 195 15.22 -11.97 -1.57
C SER A 195 15.79 -13.35 -1.89
N GLY A 196 16.52 -13.51 -2.99
CA GLY A 196 17.12 -14.79 -3.36
C GLY A 196 18.07 -15.38 -2.30
N LYS A 197 18.48 -14.57 -1.32
CA LYS A 197 19.37 -14.96 -0.21
C LYS A 197 18.63 -15.51 1.01
N ASP A 198 17.31 -15.31 1.10
CA ASP A 198 16.51 -15.57 2.30
C ASP A 198 15.37 -16.58 2.07
N ALA A 199 15.53 -17.48 1.09
CA ALA A 199 14.56 -18.53 0.77
C ALA A 199 14.22 -19.46 1.95
N ASP A 200 15.00 -19.40 3.05
CA ASP A 200 14.83 -20.19 4.26
C ASP A 200 14.05 -19.48 5.39
N ASN A 201 13.57 -18.24 5.20
CA ASN A 201 12.70 -17.56 6.17
C ASN A 201 11.25 -18.08 6.09
N ALA A 202 11.10 -19.37 6.41
CA ALA A 202 9.87 -20.16 6.39
C ALA A 202 8.90 -19.88 7.56
N HIS A 203 8.87 -18.66 8.11
CA HIS A 203 8.08 -18.34 9.31
C HIS A 203 6.87 -17.42 9.09
N VAL A 204 6.61 -16.98 7.85
CA VAL A 204 5.42 -16.18 7.53
C VAL A 204 4.49 -17.01 6.64
N GLU A 205 3.37 -17.46 7.21
CA GLU A 205 2.36 -18.25 6.47
C GLU A 205 1.64 -17.41 5.39
N GLU A 206 1.52 -16.09 5.59
CA GLU A 206 0.88 -15.16 4.65
C GLU A 206 1.59 -13.79 4.69
N PHE A 207 2.08 -13.33 3.54
CA PHE A 207 2.67 -11.99 3.41
C PHE A 207 1.55 -10.98 3.20
N THR A 208 1.48 -9.96 4.06
CA THR A 208 0.51 -8.88 3.95
C THR A 208 1.21 -7.54 3.69
N ILE A 209 0.82 -6.85 2.63
CA ILE A 209 1.26 -5.49 2.31
C ILE A 209 0.07 -4.54 2.47
N ARG A 210 0.20 -3.55 3.34
CA ARG A 210 -0.82 -2.50 3.50
C ARG A 210 -0.38 -1.23 2.80
N VAL A 211 -1.28 -0.63 2.03
CA VAL A 211 -1.11 0.66 1.36
C VAL A 211 -2.16 1.62 1.91
N ILE A 212 -1.73 2.70 2.55
CA ILE A 212 -2.59 3.74 3.11
C ILE A 212 -2.43 4.99 2.25
N THR A 213 -3.54 5.49 1.72
CA THR A 213 -3.60 6.71 0.92
C THR A 213 -4.35 7.78 1.69
N GLU A 214 -3.76 8.96 1.84
CA GLU A 214 -4.37 10.08 2.53
C GLU A 214 -4.01 11.42 1.91
N ASP A 215 -4.83 12.44 2.16
CA ASP A 215 -4.49 13.81 1.78
C ASP A 215 -3.52 14.41 2.81
N ARG A 216 -2.55 15.18 2.33
CA ARG A 216 -1.59 15.90 3.16
C ARG A 216 -2.28 17.05 3.89
N ASN A 217 -2.01 17.18 5.18
CA ASN A 217 -2.43 18.33 5.95
C ASN A 217 -1.34 19.41 5.92
N VAL A 218 -1.50 20.38 5.00
CA VAL A 218 -0.54 21.47 4.77
C VAL A 218 -0.17 22.26 6.04
N LEU A 219 -1.03 22.30 7.05
CA LEU A 219 -0.76 23.02 8.31
C LEU A 219 0.20 22.29 9.25
N HIS A 220 0.33 20.96 9.14
CA HIS A 220 1.11 20.15 10.08
C HIS A 220 2.20 19.33 9.39
N ASP A 221 1.97 18.90 8.16
CA ASP A 221 2.92 18.10 7.41
C ASP A 221 3.89 19.05 6.70
N LYS A 222 5.17 19.06 7.10
CA LYS A 222 6.21 19.74 6.31
C LYS A 222 6.75 18.78 5.24
N MET A 223 7.07 19.28 4.05
CA MET A 223 7.59 18.43 2.96
C MET A 223 8.86 17.65 3.35
N THR A 224 9.67 18.21 4.25
CA THR A 224 10.95 17.65 4.69
C THR A 224 10.87 16.81 5.96
N GLU A 225 9.70 16.71 6.60
CA GLU A 225 9.54 16.00 7.87
C GLU A 225 8.42 14.97 7.73
N ALA A 226 8.67 13.74 8.16
CA ALA A 226 7.61 12.73 8.26
C ALA A 226 6.66 13.15 9.39
N THR A 227 5.36 13.23 9.10
CA THR A 227 4.33 13.38 10.12
C THR A 227 3.21 12.40 9.85
N ILE A 228 2.94 11.55 10.83
CA ILE A 228 1.89 10.54 10.76
C ILE A 228 0.58 11.20 11.16
N SER A 229 -0.42 11.13 10.30
CA SER A 229 -1.74 11.65 10.63
C SER A 229 -2.44 10.77 11.67
N SER A 230 -3.52 11.27 12.27
CA SER A 230 -4.36 10.44 13.14
C SER A 230 -4.95 9.23 12.41
N PHE A 231 -5.30 9.37 11.12
CA PHE A 231 -5.81 8.27 10.31
C PHE A 231 -4.75 7.21 10.07
N ALA A 232 -3.57 7.60 9.54
CA ALA A 232 -2.46 6.68 9.32
C ALA A 232 -2.03 5.99 10.62
N LYS A 233 -1.99 6.72 11.75
CA LYS A 233 -1.71 6.14 13.07
C LYS A 233 -2.68 5.01 13.42
N LEU A 234 -3.99 5.22 13.24
CA LEU A 234 -5.00 4.20 13.50
C LEU A 234 -4.84 3.00 12.56
N MET A 235 -4.64 3.23 11.27
CA MET A 235 -4.50 2.15 10.28
C MET A 235 -3.20 1.36 10.45
N MET A 236 -2.13 2.00 10.92
CA MET A 236 -0.91 1.31 11.32
C MET A 236 -1.14 0.48 12.57
N MET A 237 -1.78 1.02 13.60
CA MET A 237 -2.07 0.27 14.83
C MET A 237 -2.95 -0.96 14.55
N ASP A 238 -3.97 -0.81 13.71
CA ASP A 238 -4.81 -1.92 13.24
C ASP A 238 -4.01 -2.97 12.48
N PHE A 239 -3.04 -2.57 11.66
CA PHE A 239 -2.20 -3.51 10.92
C PHE A 239 -1.29 -4.34 11.84
N VAL A 240 -0.73 -3.67 12.86
CA VAL A 240 0.23 -4.27 13.79
C VAL A 240 -0.46 -5.16 14.84
N GLY A 241 -1.63 -4.75 15.30
CA GLY A 241 -2.40 -5.45 16.33
C GLY A 241 -3.89 -5.36 16.00
N PRO A 242 -4.37 -6.09 14.98
CA PRO A 242 -5.78 -6.07 14.62
C PRO A 242 -6.60 -6.52 15.82
N LEU A 243 -7.70 -5.83 16.10
CA LEU A 243 -8.61 -6.23 17.16
C LEU A 243 -9.18 -7.61 16.82
N GLU A 244 -8.90 -8.61 17.66
CA GLU A 244 -9.48 -9.94 17.53
C GLU A 244 -11.01 -9.85 17.69
N THR A 245 -11.74 -10.05 16.60
CA THR A 245 -13.19 -10.27 16.66
C THR A 245 -13.44 -11.71 17.08
N TYR A 246 -13.82 -11.92 18.34
CA TYR A 246 -14.33 -13.20 18.81
C TYR A 246 -15.76 -13.39 18.29
N TYR A 247 -15.96 -14.40 17.45
CA TYR A 247 -17.31 -14.88 17.15
C TYR A 247 -17.80 -15.70 18.35
N VAL A 248 -18.89 -15.26 18.97
CA VAL A 248 -19.64 -16.13 19.90
C VAL A 248 -20.36 -17.15 19.03
N ALA A 249 -19.84 -18.36 18.95
CA ALA A 249 -20.58 -19.47 18.39
C ALA A 249 -21.77 -19.75 19.31
N GLU A 250 -23.00 -19.59 18.81
CA GLU A 250 -24.16 -20.16 19.48
C GLU A 250 -23.98 -21.68 19.47
N ALA A 251 -23.85 -22.27 20.66
CA ALA A 251 -23.84 -23.72 20.80
C ALA A 251 -25.24 -24.24 20.45
N GLU A 252 -25.33 -25.06 19.38
CA GLU A 252 -26.50 -25.89 19.08
C GLU A 252 -26.72 -26.98 20.14
#